data_AF-A0A941PJ16-F1
#
_entry.id   AF-A0A941PJ16-F1
#
_cell.length_a   1.000
_cell.length_b   1.000
_cell.length_c   1.000
_cell.angle_alpha   90.00
_cell.angle_beta   90.00
_cell.angle_gamma   90.00
#
_symmetry.space_group_name_H-M   'P 1'
#
loop_
_entity.id
_entity.type
_entity.pdbx_description
1 polymer ?
#
loop_
_entity_poly.entity_id
_entity_poly.type
_entity_poly.pdbx_seq_one_letter_code
_entity_poly.pdbx_strand_id
1 'polypeptide(L)'
;MAKTEIEFLSGFDAVCPVPPEVRAAGLSYRFAVIQHTYRPDSVNMVFDVPLCRCLLEFVADFAPDVEVQPERGQAPKTSVTGFIAKLLAQEVDDQVPPALVFARRDGKIVLCMASEEWAQVGGPEPYHDSYTYSLFTHQDIGSRVKALLATHSEAEGWRLAEVEVASSQTAEEFFAKRRARAKSGRFEELLRRVPNRTPMPGDEID
;
A
#
# COMPACT_ATOMS: atom_id res chain seq x y z
N MET A 1 16.70 0.69 -22.43
CA MET A 1 16.08 1.40 -21.31
C MET A 1 16.46 0.68 -20.03
N ALA A 2 16.71 1.38 -18.94
CA ALA A 2 16.92 0.73 -17.65
C ALA A 2 15.60 0.10 -17.18
N LYS A 3 15.71 -0.97 -16.40
CA LYS A 3 14.55 -1.68 -15.86
C LYS A 3 14.14 -1.06 -14.53
N THR A 4 12.84 -1.07 -14.25
CA THR A 4 12.31 -0.78 -12.92
C THR A 4 12.58 -1.96 -12.00
N GLU A 5 13.18 -1.72 -10.83
CA GLU A 5 13.43 -2.77 -9.84
C GLU A 5 12.17 -3.01 -9.00
N ILE A 6 11.79 -4.27 -8.87
CA ILE A 6 10.60 -4.70 -8.13
C ILE A 6 11.00 -5.75 -7.12
N GLU A 7 10.68 -5.52 -5.86
CA GLU A 7 10.85 -6.47 -4.77
C GLU A 7 9.50 -6.97 -4.26
N PHE A 8 9.54 -8.10 -3.57
CA PHE A 8 8.35 -8.72 -3.00
C PHE A 8 8.53 -8.93 -1.51
N LEU A 9 7.45 -8.77 -0.77
CA LEU A 9 7.44 -9.01 0.67
C LEU A 9 6.16 -9.71 1.10
N SER A 10 6.29 -10.82 1.82
CA SER A 10 5.17 -11.53 2.43
C SER A 10 5.06 -11.22 3.92
N GLY A 11 3.81 -11.07 4.37
CA GLY A 11 3.47 -10.90 5.78
C GLY A 11 3.25 -9.44 6.20
N PHE A 12 2.90 -9.31 7.48
CA PHE A 12 2.65 -8.02 8.11
C PHE A 12 3.90 -7.53 8.83
N ASP A 13 4.16 -6.24 8.71
CA ASP A 13 5.20 -5.56 9.46
C ASP A 13 4.64 -4.34 10.20
N ALA A 14 5.42 -3.82 11.15
CA ALA A 14 4.99 -2.76 12.05
C ALA A 14 4.84 -1.39 11.37
N VAL A 15 5.40 -1.20 10.18
CA VAL A 15 5.55 0.09 9.53
C VAL A 15 4.50 0.30 8.44
N CYS A 16 4.04 -0.78 7.80
CA CYS A 16 2.95 -0.72 6.83
C CYS A 16 1.58 -0.54 7.53
N PRO A 17 0.85 0.54 7.21
CA PRO A 17 -0.48 0.76 7.77
C PRO A 17 -1.49 -0.23 7.18
N VAL A 18 -2.15 -1.00 8.04
CA VAL A 18 -3.27 -1.86 7.62
C VAL A 18 -4.57 -1.04 7.63
N PRO A 19 -5.27 -0.89 6.49
CA PRO A 19 -6.54 -0.18 6.45
C PRO A 19 -7.58 -0.79 7.42
N PRO A 20 -8.41 0.02 8.09
CA PRO A 20 -9.45 -0.49 9.00
C PRO A 20 -10.39 -1.50 8.35
N GLU A 21 -10.73 -1.30 7.09
CA GLU A 21 -11.61 -2.15 6.28
C GLU A 21 -11.02 -3.56 6.10
N VAL A 22 -9.70 -3.65 5.91
CA VAL A 22 -8.97 -4.92 5.80
C VAL A 22 -9.09 -5.72 7.09
N ARG A 23 -8.94 -5.06 8.24
CA ARG A 23 -9.10 -5.69 9.55
C ARG A 23 -10.55 -6.11 9.80
N ALA A 24 -11.51 -5.25 9.47
CA ALA A 24 -12.93 -5.54 9.63
C ALA A 24 -13.39 -6.73 8.75
N ALA A 25 -12.79 -6.87 7.56
CA ALA A 25 -13.04 -7.99 6.66
C ALA A 25 -12.29 -9.28 7.06
N GLY A 26 -11.34 -9.22 8.00
CA GLY A 26 -10.59 -10.41 8.43
C GLY A 26 -9.58 -10.91 7.41
N LEU A 27 -9.06 -10.04 6.54
CA LEU A 27 -8.00 -10.39 5.59
C LEU A 27 -6.69 -10.57 6.37
N SER A 28 -6.21 -11.80 6.43
CA SER A 28 -5.14 -12.26 7.32
C SER A 28 -3.81 -12.52 6.62
N TYR A 29 -3.71 -12.25 5.32
CA TYR A 29 -2.48 -12.32 4.55
C TYR A 29 -2.21 -10.98 3.90
N ARG A 30 -0.92 -10.61 3.84
CA ARG A 30 -0.42 -9.47 3.10
C ARG A 30 0.70 -9.95 2.17
N PHE A 31 0.64 -9.52 0.93
CA PHE A 31 1.72 -9.65 -0.06
C PHE A 31 1.96 -8.27 -0.66
N ALA A 32 3.18 -7.74 -0.54
CA ALA A 32 3.54 -6.43 -1.03
C ALA A 32 4.41 -6.53 -2.28
N VAL A 33 4.13 -5.66 -3.25
CA VAL A 33 4.95 -5.41 -4.42
C VAL A 33 5.60 -4.04 -4.21
N ILE A 34 6.92 -3.99 -4.14
CA ILE A 34 7.68 -2.78 -3.84
C ILE A 34 8.37 -2.35 -5.12
N GLN A 35 7.98 -1.22 -5.68
CA GLN A 35 8.57 -0.63 -6.86
C GLN A 35 9.60 0.44 -6.43
N HIS A 36 10.87 0.19 -6.69
CA HIS A 36 11.91 1.20 -6.47
C HIS A 36 11.79 2.31 -7.49
N THR A 37 11.85 3.56 -7.03
CA THR A 37 11.69 4.73 -7.91
C THR A 37 12.98 5.15 -8.62
N TYR A 38 14.14 4.73 -8.09
CA TYR A 38 15.42 5.03 -8.70
C TYR A 38 15.61 4.26 -10.01
N ARG A 39 15.95 4.98 -11.07
CA ARG A 39 16.40 4.41 -12.34
C ARG A 39 17.62 5.19 -12.85
N PRO A 40 18.68 4.51 -13.30
CA PRO A 40 19.90 5.18 -13.74
C PRO A 40 19.73 6.00 -15.02
N ASP A 41 18.65 5.77 -15.78
CA ASP A 41 18.30 6.52 -16.98
C ASP A 41 17.29 7.66 -16.73
N SER A 42 16.93 7.92 -15.47
CA SER A 42 16.01 8.99 -15.08
C SER A 42 16.66 9.88 -14.01
N VAL A 43 16.45 11.19 -14.14
CA VAL A 43 16.83 12.17 -13.10
C VAL A 43 15.76 12.32 -12.02
N ASN A 44 14.53 11.90 -12.32
CA ASN A 44 13.37 11.97 -11.44
C ASN A 44 13.04 10.58 -10.89
N MET A 45 12.36 10.54 -9.75
CA MET A 45 11.72 9.33 -9.23
C MET A 45 10.67 8.84 -10.24
N VAL A 46 10.75 7.55 -10.59
CA VAL A 46 9.87 6.98 -11.62
C VAL A 46 8.67 6.29 -10.98
N PHE A 47 7.48 6.66 -11.46
CA PHE A 47 6.25 5.90 -11.25
C PHE A 47 5.99 4.99 -12.46
N ASP A 48 5.98 3.67 -12.25
CA ASP A 48 5.80 2.68 -13.31
C ASP A 48 4.30 2.45 -13.57
N VAL A 49 3.72 3.29 -14.43
CA VAL A 49 2.30 3.19 -14.82
C VAL A 49 1.92 1.79 -15.32
N PRO A 50 2.74 1.12 -16.19
CA PRO A 50 2.43 -0.24 -16.60
C PRO A 50 2.30 -1.23 -15.44
N LEU A 51 3.16 -1.14 -14.42
CA LEU A 51 3.07 -1.96 -13.21
C LEU A 51 1.77 -1.68 -12.44
N CYS A 52 1.45 -0.41 -12.20
CA CYS A 52 0.21 -0.02 -11.51
C CYS A 52 -1.03 -0.58 -12.25
N ARG A 53 -1.07 -0.43 -13.58
CA ARG A 53 -2.15 -0.97 -14.43
C ARG A 53 -2.27 -2.48 -14.30
N CYS A 54 -1.15 -3.20 -14.41
CA CYS A 54 -1.12 -4.66 -14.29
C CYS A 54 -1.69 -5.15 -12.94
N LEU A 55 -1.33 -4.47 -11.84
CA LEU A 55 -1.87 -4.80 -10.52
C LEU A 55 -3.36 -4.46 -10.39
N LEU A 56 -3.83 -3.35 -10.98
CA LEU A 56 -5.25 -3.01 -10.99
C LEU A 56 -6.09 -4.03 -11.78
N GLU A 57 -5.59 -4.47 -12.93
CA GLU A 57 -6.20 -5.52 -13.74
C GLU A 57 -6.25 -6.85 -12.98
N PHE A 58 -5.18 -7.21 -12.26
CA PHE A 58 -5.20 -8.38 -11.37
C PHE A 58 -6.30 -8.31 -10.32
N VAL A 59 -6.51 -7.15 -9.70
CA VAL A 59 -7.58 -6.97 -8.71
C VAL A 59 -8.96 -7.08 -9.38
N ALA A 60 -9.12 -6.50 -10.57
CA ALA A 60 -10.35 -6.61 -11.38
C ALA A 60 -10.69 -8.06 -11.73
N ASP A 61 -9.69 -8.88 -12.05
CA ASP A 61 -9.87 -10.31 -12.34
C ASP A 61 -10.16 -11.15 -11.09
N PHE A 62 -9.85 -10.64 -9.89
CA PHE A 62 -10.01 -11.38 -8.65
C PHE A 62 -11.48 -11.49 -8.21
N ALA A 63 -12.31 -10.48 -8.49
CA ALA A 63 -13.71 -10.45 -8.10
C ALA A 63 -14.55 -9.54 -9.02
N PRO A 64 -15.85 -9.82 -9.20
CA PRO A 64 -16.68 -9.10 -10.17
C PRO A 64 -17.00 -7.65 -9.79
N ASP A 65 -16.95 -7.32 -8.50
CA ASP A 65 -17.25 -5.99 -7.98
C ASP A 65 -15.97 -5.36 -7.44
N VAL A 66 -15.42 -4.38 -8.17
CA VAL A 66 -14.19 -3.69 -7.78
C VAL A 66 -14.39 -2.19 -7.72
N GLU A 67 -14.13 -1.63 -6.55
CA GLU A 67 -14.17 -0.19 -6.29
C GLU A 67 -12.75 0.34 -6.10
N VAL A 68 -12.39 1.35 -6.88
CA VAL A 68 -11.15 2.13 -6.70
C VAL A 68 -11.46 3.39 -5.93
N GLN A 69 -10.68 3.64 -4.89
CA GLN A 69 -10.65 4.88 -4.13
C GLN A 69 -9.32 5.60 -4.41
N PRO A 70 -9.33 6.66 -5.25
CA PRO A 70 -8.10 7.34 -5.67
C PRO A 70 -7.33 7.95 -4.51
N GLU A 71 -8.03 8.55 -3.55
CA GLU A 71 -7.44 9.25 -2.40
C GLU A 71 -8.07 8.76 -1.09
N ARG A 72 -7.27 8.72 0.00
CA ARG A 72 -7.79 8.35 1.33
C ARG A 72 -8.77 9.42 1.81
N GLY A 73 -9.97 9.01 2.22
CA GLY A 73 -11.01 9.92 2.72
C GLY A 73 -12.33 9.81 1.95
N GLN A 74 -12.99 10.94 1.70
CA GLN A 74 -14.31 11.00 1.05
C GLN A 74 -14.26 11.20 -0.47
N ALA A 75 -13.12 10.91 -1.11
CA ALA A 75 -13.03 10.98 -2.56
C ALA A 75 -14.07 10.04 -3.21
N PRO A 76 -14.77 10.46 -4.28
CA PRO A 76 -15.68 9.60 -4.99
C PRO A 76 -14.98 8.32 -5.45
N LYS A 77 -15.59 7.18 -5.17
CA LYS A 77 -15.14 5.89 -5.69
C LYS A 77 -15.39 5.82 -7.19
N THR A 78 -14.54 5.07 -7.89
CA THR A 78 -14.64 4.85 -9.34
C THR A 78 -14.37 3.38 -9.70
N SER A 79 -14.61 3.01 -10.95
CA SER A 79 -14.23 1.69 -11.47
C SER A 79 -12.74 1.63 -11.80
N VAL A 80 -12.19 0.41 -11.92
CA VAL A 80 -10.80 0.21 -12.38
C VAL A 80 -10.55 0.86 -13.74
N THR A 81 -11.42 0.63 -14.71
CA THR A 81 -11.31 1.24 -16.04
C THR A 81 -11.38 2.77 -15.98
N GLY A 82 -12.28 3.32 -15.16
CA GLY A 82 -12.41 4.76 -14.97
C GLY A 82 -11.18 5.39 -14.34
N PHE A 83 -10.57 4.71 -13.36
CA PHE A 83 -9.31 5.14 -12.76
C PHE A 83 -8.16 5.10 -13.76
N ILE A 84 -7.97 3.99 -14.47
CA ILE A 84 -6.90 3.84 -15.47
C ILE A 84 -7.01 4.92 -16.56
N ALA A 85 -8.22 5.17 -17.07
CA ALA A 85 -8.46 6.22 -18.06
C ALA A 85 -8.08 7.61 -17.53
N LYS A 86 -8.42 7.92 -16.27
CA LYS A 86 -8.01 9.17 -15.62
C LYS A 86 -6.50 9.26 -15.46
N LEU A 87 -5.86 8.19 -14.97
CA LEU A 87 -4.41 8.12 -14.75
C LEU A 87 -3.64 8.39 -16.04
N LEU A 88 -4.04 7.76 -17.15
CA LEU A 88 -3.38 7.92 -18.45
C LEU A 88 -3.60 9.29 -19.10
N ALA A 89 -4.60 10.06 -18.62
CA ALA A 89 -4.85 11.42 -19.08
C ALA A 89 -4.08 12.47 -18.28
N GLN A 90 -3.42 12.10 -17.18
CA GLN A 90 -2.58 13.00 -16.39
C GLN A 90 -1.20 13.14 -17.02
N GLU A 91 -0.58 14.30 -16.80
CA GLU A 91 0.84 14.50 -17.05
C GLU A 91 1.68 13.52 -16.22
N VAL A 92 2.83 13.10 -16.75
CA VAL A 92 3.65 12.03 -16.15
C VAL A 92 4.01 12.33 -14.69
N ASP A 93 4.33 13.59 -14.36
CA ASP A 93 4.72 13.99 -13.01
C ASP A 93 3.54 14.06 -12.02
N ASP A 94 2.29 14.07 -12.52
CA ASP A 94 1.06 14.10 -11.71
C ASP A 94 0.42 12.71 -11.53
N GLN A 95 0.99 11.68 -12.15
CA GLN A 95 0.49 10.32 -12.07
C GLN A 95 0.83 9.70 -10.72
N VAL A 96 -0.20 9.26 -10.00
CA VAL A 96 -0.08 8.63 -8.69
C VAL A 96 -0.94 7.36 -8.62
N PRO A 97 -0.53 6.34 -7.85
CA PRO A 97 -1.33 5.14 -7.68
C PRO A 97 -2.61 5.45 -6.88
N PRO A 98 -3.67 4.62 -6.99
CA PRO A 98 -4.85 4.81 -6.17
C PRO A 98 -4.53 4.44 -4.72
N ALA A 99 -5.07 5.21 -3.78
CA ALA A 99 -4.87 4.95 -2.35
C ALA A 99 -5.36 3.57 -1.92
N LEU A 100 -6.57 3.18 -2.33
CA LEU A 100 -7.19 1.90 -1.97
C LEU A 100 -7.98 1.32 -3.15
N VAL A 101 -7.97 0.00 -3.27
CA VAL A 101 -8.82 -0.74 -4.23
C VAL A 101 -9.44 -1.92 -3.50
N PHE A 102 -10.76 -2.04 -3.57
CA PHE A 102 -11.52 -3.09 -2.90
C PHE A 102 -12.16 -4.00 -3.92
N ALA A 103 -11.84 -5.29 -3.87
CA ALA A 103 -12.52 -6.33 -4.63
C ALA A 103 -13.48 -7.09 -3.72
N ARG A 104 -14.73 -7.24 -4.18
CA ARG A 104 -15.85 -7.80 -3.43
C ARG A 104 -16.46 -9.00 -4.12
N ARG A 105 -16.89 -9.97 -3.30
CA ARG A 105 -17.73 -11.10 -3.72
C ARG A 105 -18.88 -11.20 -2.74
N ASP A 106 -20.11 -11.19 -3.27
CA ASP A 106 -21.34 -11.21 -2.48
C ASP A 106 -21.36 -10.10 -1.40
N GLY A 107 -20.90 -8.89 -1.77
CA GLY A 107 -20.80 -7.72 -0.91
C GLY A 107 -19.64 -7.72 0.10
N LYS A 108 -18.93 -8.85 0.27
CA LYS A 108 -17.80 -8.97 1.21
C LYS A 108 -16.48 -8.63 0.54
N ILE A 109 -15.60 -7.91 1.24
CA ILE A 109 -14.23 -7.65 0.74
C ILE A 109 -13.48 -8.98 0.76
N VAL A 110 -12.97 -9.39 -0.40
CA VAL A 110 -12.15 -10.61 -0.55
C VAL A 110 -10.69 -10.29 -0.85
N LEU A 111 -10.43 -9.09 -1.37
CA LEU A 111 -9.09 -8.55 -1.59
C LEU A 111 -9.13 -7.03 -1.42
N CYS A 112 -8.10 -6.48 -0.79
CA CYS A 112 -7.84 -5.04 -0.75
C CYS A 112 -6.41 -4.78 -1.22
N MET A 113 -6.22 -3.87 -2.17
CA MET A 113 -4.90 -3.33 -2.50
C MET A 113 -4.81 -1.93 -1.88
N ALA A 114 -3.76 -1.68 -1.10
CA ALA A 114 -3.44 -0.35 -0.61
C ALA A 114 -2.12 0.11 -1.20
N SER A 115 -2.06 1.36 -1.62
CA SER A 115 -0.81 1.96 -2.12
C SER A 115 -0.19 2.86 -1.04
N GLU A 116 1.13 2.83 -0.99
CA GLU A 116 1.95 3.66 -0.11
C GLU A 116 3.07 4.35 -0.92
N GLU A 117 3.10 5.68 -0.87
CA GLU A 117 4.06 6.53 -1.61
C GLU A 117 5.26 6.87 -0.71
N TRP A 118 6.04 5.87 -0.34
CA TRP A 118 7.20 6.04 0.55
C TRP A 118 8.25 7.00 -0.01
N ALA A 119 8.33 7.13 -1.33
CA ALA A 119 9.11 8.14 -2.04
C ALA A 119 8.81 9.59 -1.63
N GLN A 120 7.61 9.88 -1.12
CA GLN A 120 7.26 11.25 -0.69
C GLN A 120 7.57 11.53 0.79
N VAL A 121 7.65 10.48 1.62
CA VAL A 121 7.71 10.63 3.08
C VAL A 121 8.97 10.05 3.73
N GLY A 122 9.77 9.29 2.98
CA GLY A 122 10.91 8.54 3.49
C GLY A 122 10.46 7.31 4.28
N GLY A 123 10.50 6.14 3.64
CA GLY A 123 10.19 4.86 4.29
C GLY A 123 11.42 4.21 4.94
N PRO A 124 11.24 3.35 5.97
CA PRO A 124 12.31 2.48 6.44
C PRO A 124 12.59 1.39 5.41
N GLU A 125 13.76 0.75 5.48
CA GLU A 125 14.05 -0.47 4.71
C GLU A 125 12.94 -1.54 4.90
N PRO A 126 12.44 -2.20 3.83
CA PRO A 126 12.84 -2.12 2.41
C PRO A 126 12.06 -1.09 1.56
N TYR A 127 11.30 -0.19 2.20
CA TYR A 127 10.36 0.70 1.52
C TYR A 127 10.95 2.05 1.11
N HIS A 128 12.22 2.32 1.40
CA HIS A 128 12.85 3.61 1.12
C HIS A 128 12.73 3.96 -0.38
N ASP A 129 12.33 5.19 -0.70
CA ASP A 129 12.17 5.67 -2.08
C ASP A 129 11.36 4.75 -3.01
N SER A 130 10.27 4.18 -2.49
CA SER A 130 9.43 3.23 -3.24
C SER A 130 7.98 3.68 -3.40
N TYR A 131 7.32 3.12 -4.42
CA TYR A 131 5.87 2.92 -4.42
C TYR A 131 5.58 1.49 -4.00
N THR A 132 4.87 1.31 -2.89
CA THR A 132 4.49 -0.03 -2.40
C THR A 132 3.02 -0.29 -2.63
N TYR A 133 2.71 -1.47 -3.16
CA TYR A 133 1.35 -1.98 -3.35
C TYR A 133 1.14 -3.18 -2.42
N SER A 134 0.43 -2.96 -1.33
CA SER A 134 0.11 -3.98 -0.33
C SER A 134 -1.21 -4.67 -0.69
N LEU A 135 -1.15 -5.93 -1.12
CA LEU A 135 -2.33 -6.77 -1.38
C LEU A 135 -2.70 -7.58 -0.13
N PHE A 136 -3.90 -7.37 0.38
CA PHE A 136 -4.45 -8.06 1.53
C PHE A 136 -5.53 -9.04 1.11
N THR A 137 -5.47 -10.27 1.61
CA THR A 137 -6.39 -11.37 1.26
C THR A 137 -6.57 -12.35 2.42
N HIS A 138 -7.47 -13.33 2.28
CA HIS A 138 -7.63 -14.43 3.24
C HIS A 138 -6.63 -15.59 3.07
N GLN A 139 -5.89 -15.63 1.97
CA GLN A 139 -4.96 -16.71 1.63
C GLN A 139 -3.76 -16.14 0.91
N ASP A 140 -2.62 -16.83 0.93
CA ASP A 140 -1.45 -16.39 0.16
C ASP A 140 -1.77 -16.36 -1.35
N ILE A 141 -1.46 -15.23 -1.99
CA ILE A 141 -1.60 -14.99 -3.43
C ILE A 141 -0.27 -14.59 -4.09
N GLY A 142 0.84 -14.59 -3.34
CA GLY A 142 2.13 -14.07 -3.80
C GLY A 142 2.65 -14.76 -5.05
N SER A 143 2.54 -16.09 -5.13
CA SER A 143 2.94 -16.84 -6.32
C SER A 143 2.13 -16.47 -7.57
N ARG A 144 0.83 -16.16 -7.41
CA ARG A 144 -0.03 -15.72 -8.51
C ARG A 144 0.37 -14.34 -9.02
N VAL A 145 0.65 -13.41 -8.11
CA VAL A 145 1.11 -12.05 -8.45
C VAL A 145 2.48 -12.10 -9.14
N LYS A 146 3.44 -12.86 -8.60
CA LYS A 146 4.75 -13.06 -9.22
C LYS A 146 4.64 -13.65 -10.64
N ALA A 147 3.80 -14.68 -10.81
CA ALA A 147 3.58 -15.30 -12.12
C ALA A 147 2.95 -14.33 -13.13
N LEU A 148 1.96 -13.54 -12.70
CA LEU A 148 1.39 -12.48 -13.53
C LEU A 148 2.48 -11.51 -14.00
N LEU A 149 3.26 -10.94 -13.08
CA LEU A 149 4.28 -9.95 -13.42
C LEU A 149 5.37 -10.53 -14.34
N ALA A 150 5.76 -11.80 -14.15
CA ALA A 150 6.75 -12.46 -15.00
C ALA A 150 6.27 -12.75 -16.42
N THR A 151 4.95 -12.83 -16.65
CA THR A 151 4.34 -13.20 -17.95
C THR A 151 3.64 -12.04 -18.65
N HIS A 152 3.55 -10.88 -18.00
CA HIS A 152 2.92 -9.69 -18.55
C HIS A 152 3.70 -9.16 -19.76
N SER A 153 3.02 -8.48 -20.70
CA SER A 153 3.65 -7.98 -21.93
C SER A 153 4.79 -6.98 -21.71
N GLU A 154 4.79 -6.33 -20.54
CA GLU A 154 5.77 -5.32 -20.12
C GLU A 154 6.89 -5.90 -19.24
N ALA A 155 6.91 -7.22 -19.03
CA ALA A 155 7.85 -7.88 -18.11
C ALA A 155 9.33 -7.61 -18.44
N GLU A 156 9.67 -7.33 -19.72
CA GLU A 156 11.03 -6.97 -20.12
C GLU A 156 11.51 -5.67 -19.46
N GLY A 157 10.59 -4.76 -19.14
CA GLY A 157 10.85 -3.49 -18.44
C GLY A 157 11.10 -3.63 -16.94
N TRP A 158 10.89 -4.83 -16.37
CA TRP A 158 10.98 -5.06 -14.93
C TRP A 158 12.16 -5.98 -14.57
N ARG A 159 12.79 -5.69 -13.44
CA ARG A 159 13.73 -6.57 -12.76
C ARG A 159 13.07 -7.04 -11.48
N LEU A 160 12.59 -8.29 -11.50
CA LEU A 160 11.96 -8.92 -10.35
C LEU A 160 13.04 -9.49 -9.43
N ALA A 161 13.23 -8.89 -8.26
CA ALA A 161 14.13 -9.35 -7.22
C ALA A 161 13.35 -10.07 -6.12
N GLU A 162 13.85 -11.23 -5.68
CA GLU A 162 13.33 -11.87 -4.49
C GLU A 162 14.02 -11.27 -3.27
N VAL A 163 13.25 -10.58 -2.44
CA VAL A 163 13.67 -10.30 -1.07
C VAL A 163 12.87 -11.22 -0.17
N GLU A 164 13.50 -12.29 0.29
CA GLU A 164 12.98 -13.08 1.40
C GLU A 164 13.18 -12.30 2.70
N VAL A 165 12.41 -11.23 2.95
CA VAL A 165 12.31 -10.74 4.32
C VAL A 165 11.35 -11.69 5.03
N ALA A 166 11.92 -12.56 5.87
CA ALA A 166 11.18 -13.34 6.83
C ALA A 166 10.51 -12.40 7.85
N SER A 167 9.35 -11.84 7.53
CA SER A 167 8.53 -11.15 8.53
C SER A 167 7.79 -12.22 9.36
N SER A 168 8.24 -12.34 10.60
CA SER A 168 8.06 -13.47 11.53
C SER A 168 6.77 -13.43 12.34
N GLN A 169 5.72 -12.77 11.85
CA GLN A 169 4.48 -12.60 12.61
C GLN A 169 3.25 -12.95 11.78
N THR A 170 2.46 -13.88 12.30
CA THR A 170 1.13 -14.16 11.77
C THR A 170 0.24 -12.92 11.92
N ALA A 171 -0.79 -12.78 11.08
CA ALA A 171 -1.77 -11.69 11.24
C ALA A 171 -2.38 -11.66 12.65
N GLU A 172 -2.59 -12.83 13.26
CA GLU A 172 -3.07 -12.94 14.63
C GLU A 172 -2.11 -12.30 15.63
N GLU A 173 -0.82 -12.63 15.57
CA GLU A 173 0.21 -12.05 16.42
C GLU A 173 0.34 -10.53 16.22
N PHE A 174 0.32 -10.09 14.96
CA PHE A 174 0.39 -8.68 14.60
C PHE A 174 -0.78 -7.88 15.18
N PHE A 175 -2.01 -8.35 14.94
CA PHE A 175 -3.21 -7.69 15.45
C PHE A 175 -3.33 -7.82 16.98
N ALA A 176 -2.90 -8.93 17.57
CA ALA A 176 -2.84 -9.09 19.02
C ALA A 176 -1.89 -8.08 19.65
N LYS A 177 -0.67 -7.90 19.11
CA LYS A 177 0.30 -6.88 19.57
C LYS A 177 -0.26 -5.46 19.44
N ARG A 178 -0.91 -5.11 18.32
CA ARG A 178 -1.54 -3.79 18.18
C ARG A 178 -2.69 -3.58 19.18
N ARG A 179 -3.54 -4.59 19.40
CA ARG A 179 -4.60 -4.53 20.42
C ARG A 179 -4.02 -4.34 21.83
N ALA A 180 -2.95 -5.07 22.18
CA ALA A 180 -2.27 -4.94 23.46
C ALA A 180 -1.67 -3.53 23.65
N ARG A 181 -1.04 -2.96 22.61
CA ARG A 181 -0.49 -1.60 22.63
C ARG A 181 -1.56 -0.51 22.71
N ALA A 182 -2.71 -0.70 22.06
CA ALA A 182 -3.85 0.21 22.19
C ALA A 182 -4.45 0.18 23.60
N LYS A 183 -4.54 -1.02 24.21
CA LYS A 183 -5.04 -1.21 25.58
C LYS A 183 -4.08 -0.73 26.66
N SER A 184 -2.77 -0.68 26.40
CA SER A 184 -1.79 -0.32 27.42
C SER A 184 -1.77 1.17 27.78
N GLY A 185 -2.62 2.01 27.15
CA GLY A 185 -2.72 3.43 27.48
C GLY A 185 -1.45 4.24 27.26
N ARG A 186 -0.37 3.63 26.76
CA ARG A 186 0.97 4.23 26.69
C ARG A 186 1.02 5.46 25.80
N PHE A 187 0.10 5.60 24.85
CA PHE A 187 -0.04 6.81 24.04
C PHE A 187 -0.71 7.97 24.82
N GLU A 188 -1.78 7.71 25.57
CA GLU A 188 -2.34 8.71 26.51
C GLU A 188 -1.37 9.03 27.65
N GLU A 189 -0.60 8.05 28.12
CA GLU A 189 0.43 8.26 29.13
C GLU A 189 1.63 9.06 28.58
N LEU A 190 2.01 8.86 27.31
CA LEU A 190 3.00 9.68 26.60
C LEU A 190 2.49 11.12 26.40
N LEU A 191 1.22 11.31 26.04
CA LEU A 191 0.60 12.62 25.90
C LEU A 191 0.49 13.35 27.25
N ARG A 192 0.21 12.64 28.35
CA ARG A 192 0.24 13.18 29.72
C ARG A 192 1.65 13.50 30.23
N ARG A 193 2.68 12.88 29.65
CA ARG A 193 4.10 13.09 30.01
C ARG A 193 4.79 14.16 29.15
N VAL A 194 4.10 14.79 28.20
CA VAL A 194 4.63 16.00 27.54
C VAL A 194 4.67 17.11 28.59
N PRO A 195 5.85 17.50 29.11
CA PRO A 195 5.93 18.53 30.14
C PRO A 195 5.71 19.87 29.46
N ASN A 196 4.76 20.66 29.96
CA ASN A 196 4.64 22.09 29.69
C ASN A 196 4.66 22.46 28.20
N ARG A 197 3.51 22.35 27.52
CA ARG A 197 3.28 23.24 26.38
C ARG A 197 3.39 24.67 26.91
N THR A 198 4.33 25.44 26.36
CA THR A 198 4.44 26.87 26.66
C THR A 198 3.07 27.50 26.40
N PRO A 199 2.49 28.25 27.36
CA PRO A 199 1.20 28.90 27.15
C PRO A 199 1.27 29.75 25.88
N MET A 200 0.28 29.60 25.01
CA MET A 200 0.17 30.41 23.80
C MET A 200 -0.34 31.80 24.19
N PRO A 201 0.06 32.86 23.48
CA PRO A 201 -0.56 34.17 23.64
C PRO A 201 -2.08 34.06 23.43
N GLY A 202 -2.86 34.22 24.50
CA GLY A 202 -4.31 34.01 24.53
C GLY A 202 -4.79 32.95 25.53
N ASP A 203 -3.90 32.19 26.16
CA ASP A 203 -4.24 31.22 27.22
C ASP A 203 -4.44 31.87 28.61
N GLU A 204 -4.42 33.21 28.68
CA GLU A 204 -4.65 33.96 29.92
C GLU A 204 -5.86 34.89 29.82
N ILE A 205 -6.88 34.49 30.59
CA ILE A 205 -7.75 35.28 31.49
C ILE A 205 -9.24 35.42 31.07
N ASP A 206 -10.03 34.88 32.01
CA ASP A 206 -11.48 34.96 32.34
C ASP A 206 -12.52 34.19 31.52
#